data_AF-A7H6T7-F1
#
_entry.id   AF-A7H6T7-F1
#
_cell.length_a   1.000
_cell.length_b   1.000
_cell.length_c   1.000
_cell.angle_alpha   90.00
_cell.angle_beta   90.00
_cell.angle_gamma   90.00
#
_symmetry.space_group_name_H-M   'P 1'
#
loop_
_entity.id
_entity.type
_entity.pdbx_description
1 polymer ?
#
loop_
_entity_poly.entity_id
_entity_poly.type
_entity_poly.pdbx_seq_one_letter_code
_entity_poly.pdbx_strand_id
1 'polypeptide(L)'
;MRYRGLAPTSLRRPSGSRKMDRGRCPPTMTFMETKKKPGVAVVTEGTAQAALRRSAAKELAPAEEKVLRMRLGATPPRAAPLEKAGAGLSDLEIELLAYEIEAHLKWKAHKAAQESGRESARAAPALTPVPSRTKEKIIRALRKKT
;
A
#
# COMPACT_ATOMS: atom_id res chain seq x y z
N MET A 1 -17.24 41.14 5.84
CA MET A 1 -16.49 40.17 5.01
C MET A 1 -17.48 39.35 4.19
N ARG A 2 -17.34 39.34 2.86
CA ARG A 2 -18.29 38.71 1.92
C ARG A 2 -17.75 37.36 1.46
N TYR A 3 -18.58 36.32 1.54
CA TYR A 3 -18.34 35.02 0.91
C TYR A 3 -18.53 35.11 -0.61
N ARG A 4 -17.61 34.53 -1.39
CA ARG A 4 -17.87 34.02 -2.74
C ARG A 4 -16.95 32.84 -3.02
N GLY A 5 -17.53 31.64 -3.11
CA GLY A 5 -16.93 30.56 -3.89
C GLY A 5 -17.07 30.83 -5.38
N LEU A 6 -16.37 30.04 -6.20
CA LEU A 6 -16.82 29.45 -7.49
C LEU A 6 -15.65 28.69 -8.15
N ALA A 7 -16.01 27.57 -8.78
CA ALA A 7 -15.15 26.52 -9.33
C ALA A 7 -14.29 26.93 -10.55
N PRO A 8 -13.23 26.17 -10.89
CA PRO A 8 -12.55 26.30 -12.18
C PRO A 8 -13.32 25.57 -13.29
N THR A 9 -13.89 26.36 -14.21
CA THR A 9 -14.49 25.91 -15.46
C THR A 9 -13.45 25.66 -16.56
N SER A 10 -13.67 24.56 -17.26
CA SER A 10 -13.41 24.31 -18.69
C SER A 10 -11.97 24.31 -19.22
N LEU A 11 -11.51 23.09 -19.51
CA LEU A 11 -10.62 22.76 -20.62
C LEU A 11 -11.09 23.45 -21.91
N ARG A 12 -10.27 24.40 -22.39
CA ARG A 12 -10.38 24.99 -23.74
C ARG A 12 -9.23 24.44 -24.57
N ARG A 13 -9.55 23.67 -25.60
CA ARG A 13 -8.64 23.38 -26.72
C ARG A 13 -9.42 23.62 -28.01
N PRO A 14 -8.99 24.58 -28.84
CA PRO A 14 -9.44 24.58 -30.23
C PRO A 14 -8.30 24.67 -31.25
N SER A 15 -8.71 24.43 -32.50
CA SER A 15 -8.01 24.48 -33.79
C SER A 15 -7.31 23.19 -34.20
N GLY A 16 -7.51 22.66 -35.41
CA GLY A 16 -8.32 23.12 -36.53
C GLY A 16 -7.77 22.58 -37.85
N SER A 17 -8.58 21.77 -38.54
CA SER A 17 -8.67 21.58 -40.00
C SER A 17 -7.42 21.23 -40.83
N ARG A 18 -7.55 20.20 -41.68
CA ARG A 18 -7.57 20.37 -43.15
C ARG A 18 -8.08 19.13 -43.89
N LYS A 19 -8.98 19.40 -44.84
CA LYS A 19 -9.64 18.49 -45.79
C LYS A 19 -8.65 17.85 -46.77
N MET A 20 -9.02 16.68 -47.30
CA MET A 20 -9.04 16.46 -48.76
C MET A 20 -10.09 15.41 -49.11
N ASP A 21 -11.05 15.84 -49.95
CA ASP A 21 -12.01 15.02 -50.66
C ASP A 21 -11.31 13.99 -51.56
N ARG A 22 -11.76 12.75 -51.51
CA ARG A 22 -11.79 11.88 -52.69
C ARG A 22 -13.09 11.12 -52.71
N GLY A 23 -13.93 11.50 -53.65
CA GLY A 23 -15.16 10.80 -53.96
C GLY A 23 -14.92 9.32 -54.24
N ARG A 24 -15.82 8.53 -53.71
CA ARG A 24 -16.32 7.25 -54.25
C ARG A 24 -17.49 6.86 -53.36
N CYS A 25 -18.69 6.85 -53.92
CA CYS A 25 -19.77 6.03 -53.39
C CYS A 25 -19.50 4.59 -53.82
N PRO A 26 -19.40 3.65 -52.87
CA PRO A 26 -19.75 2.25 -53.12
C PRO A 26 -20.97 1.87 -52.25
N PRO A 27 -21.57 0.71 -52.50
CA PRO A 27 -23.01 0.52 -52.46
C PRO A 27 -23.58 0.53 -51.04
N THR A 28 -24.90 0.73 -50.98
CA THR A 28 -25.77 0.47 -49.83
C THR A 28 -25.58 -0.97 -49.35
N MET A 29 -24.52 -1.22 -48.58
CA MET A 29 -24.36 -2.46 -47.84
C MET A 29 -25.29 -2.31 -46.65
N THR A 30 -26.40 -3.03 -46.72
CA THR A 30 -27.29 -3.32 -45.61
C THR A 30 -26.45 -3.49 -44.35
N PHE A 31 -26.63 -2.57 -43.41
CA PHE A 31 -26.04 -2.68 -42.08
C PHE A 31 -26.78 -3.82 -41.39
N MET A 32 -26.42 -5.06 -41.72
CA MET A 32 -26.78 -6.23 -40.96
C MET A 32 -26.20 -5.95 -39.58
N GLU A 33 -27.06 -5.55 -38.64
CA GLU A 33 -26.76 -5.56 -37.22
C GLU A 33 -26.41 -6.99 -36.85
N THR A 34 -25.13 -7.33 -37.03
CA THR A 34 -24.57 -8.53 -36.46
C THR A 34 -24.60 -8.28 -34.97
N LYS A 35 -25.68 -8.74 -34.33
CA LYS A 35 -25.76 -8.85 -32.88
C LYS A 35 -24.47 -9.55 -32.46
N LYS A 36 -23.51 -8.78 -31.94
CA LYS A 36 -22.27 -9.34 -31.38
C LYS A 36 -22.74 -10.29 -30.30
N LYS A 37 -22.66 -11.59 -30.59
CA LYS A 37 -22.95 -12.62 -29.60
C LYS A 37 -22.03 -12.30 -28.42
N PRO A 38 -22.55 -12.15 -27.19
CA PRO A 38 -21.69 -11.95 -26.04
C PRO A 38 -20.75 -13.16 -26.01
N GLY A 39 -19.47 -12.92 -26.31
CA GLY A 39 -18.48 -13.97 -26.28
C GLY A 39 -18.46 -14.54 -24.87
N VAL A 40 -18.63 -15.86 -24.74
CA VAL A 40 -18.43 -16.56 -23.48
C VAL A 40 -16.94 -16.49 -23.18
N ALA A 41 -16.52 -15.43 -22.50
CA ALA A 41 -15.17 -15.27 -22.03
C ALA A 41 -15.03 -16.09 -20.75
N VAL A 42 -14.06 -17.02 -20.73
CA VAL A 42 -13.66 -17.69 -19.50
C VAL A 42 -13.07 -16.63 -18.58
N VAL A 43 -13.75 -16.37 -17.47
CA VAL A 43 -13.27 -15.44 -16.44
C VAL A 43 -12.04 -16.09 -15.80
N THR A 44 -10.85 -15.55 -16.12
CA THR A 44 -9.64 -15.94 -15.43
C THR A 44 -9.63 -15.34 -14.03
N GLU A 45 -8.89 -15.96 -13.12
CA GLU A 45 -8.74 -15.47 -11.75
C GLU A 45 -8.33 -13.99 -11.69
N GLY A 46 -7.42 -13.57 -12.57
CA GLY A 46 -6.99 -12.17 -12.68
C GLY A 46 -8.10 -11.21 -13.11
N THR A 47 -9.01 -11.62 -14.00
CA THR A 47 -10.14 -10.77 -14.40
C THR A 47 -11.21 -10.70 -13.32
N ALA A 48 -11.43 -11.78 -12.57
CA ALA A 48 -12.27 -11.78 -11.37
C ALA A 48 -11.71 -10.84 -10.29
N GLN A 49 -10.41 -10.92 -10.00
CA GLN A 49 -9.74 -10.03 -9.04
C GLN A 49 -9.82 -8.56 -9.47
N ALA A 50 -9.61 -8.27 -10.76
CA ALA A 50 -9.71 -6.92 -11.30
C ALA A 50 -11.15 -6.38 -11.26
N ALA A 51 -12.16 -7.23 -11.50
CA ALA A 51 -13.57 -6.86 -11.35
C ALA A 51 -13.91 -6.52 -9.89
N LEU A 52 -13.52 -7.38 -8.95
CA LEU A 52 -13.74 -7.16 -7.52
C LEU A 52 -13.00 -5.93 -6.99
N ARG A 53 -11.81 -5.61 -7.49
CA ARG A 53 -11.07 -4.39 -7.08
C ARG A 53 -11.75 -3.09 -7.52
N ARG A 54 -12.42 -3.08 -8.68
CA ARG A 54 -12.98 -1.86 -9.28
C ARG A 54 -14.29 -1.43 -8.63
N SER A 55 -15.13 -2.37 -8.23
CA SER A 55 -16.43 -2.07 -7.65
C SER A 55 -16.97 -3.20 -6.78
N ALA A 56 -17.97 -2.90 -5.96
CA ALA A 56 -18.81 -3.92 -5.37
C ALA A 56 -19.46 -4.75 -6.48
N ALA A 57 -19.51 -6.06 -6.31
CA ALA A 57 -20.12 -6.95 -7.28
C ALA A 57 -21.63 -6.97 -7.02
N LYS A 58 -22.38 -6.14 -7.78
CA LYS A 58 -23.83 -5.96 -7.59
C LYS A 58 -24.64 -7.25 -7.70
N GLU A 59 -24.10 -8.26 -8.38
CA GLU A 59 -24.75 -9.56 -8.60
C GLU A 59 -24.42 -10.59 -7.50
N LEU A 60 -23.45 -10.32 -6.63
CA LEU A 60 -23.05 -11.22 -5.55
C LEU A 60 -23.63 -10.76 -4.22
N ALA A 61 -24.00 -11.72 -3.38
CA ALA A 61 -24.35 -11.39 -1.99
C ALA A 61 -23.10 -10.89 -1.25
N PRO A 62 -23.24 -10.01 -0.24
CA PRO A 62 -22.09 -9.47 0.50
C PRO A 62 -21.18 -10.53 1.12
N ALA A 63 -21.76 -11.64 1.60
CA ALA A 63 -21.03 -12.77 2.15
C ALA A 63 -20.21 -13.52 1.09
N GLU A 64 -20.76 -13.70 -0.11
CA GLU A 64 -20.10 -14.37 -1.24
C GLU A 64 -18.96 -13.51 -1.78
N GLU A 65 -19.20 -12.21 -1.92
CA GLU A 65 -18.18 -11.24 -2.30
C GLU A 65 -17.02 -11.25 -1.31
N LYS A 66 -17.29 -11.29 0.00
CA LYS A 66 -16.27 -11.39 1.06
C LYS A 66 -15.42 -12.65 0.89
N VAL A 67 -16.05 -13.81 0.69
CA VAL A 67 -15.34 -15.08 0.51
C VAL A 67 -14.48 -15.06 -0.76
N LEU A 68 -15.00 -14.51 -1.86
CA LEU A 68 -14.24 -14.38 -3.11
C LEU A 68 -13.07 -13.40 -2.97
N ARG A 69 -13.24 -12.28 -2.27
CA ARG A 69 -12.14 -11.36 -1.97
C ARG A 69 -11.06 -12.02 -1.12
N MET A 70 -11.44 -12.81 -0.12
CA MET A 70 -10.50 -13.57 0.71
C MET A 70 -9.72 -14.61 -0.12
N ARG A 71 -10.42 -15.40 -0.94
CA ARG A 71 -9.80 -16.45 -1.77
C ARG A 71 -8.85 -15.88 -2.81
N LEU A 72 -9.25 -14.77 -3.46
CA LEU A 72 -8.50 -14.15 -4.56
C LEU A 72 -7.54 -13.06 -4.09
N GLY A 73 -7.38 -12.85 -2.77
CA GLY A 73 -6.56 -11.76 -2.22
C GLY A 73 -6.95 -10.38 -2.77
N ALA A 74 -8.22 -10.17 -3.09
CA ALA A 74 -8.70 -8.90 -3.63
C ALA A 74 -8.92 -7.91 -2.47
N THR A 75 -8.31 -6.73 -2.58
CA THR A 75 -8.49 -5.65 -1.60
C THR A 75 -9.96 -5.21 -1.53
N PRO A 76 -10.46 -4.78 -0.36
CA PRO A 76 -11.82 -4.25 -0.22
C PRO A 76 -12.05 -3.06 -1.18
N PRO A 77 -13.31 -2.78 -1.57
CA PRO A 77 -13.61 -1.71 -2.51
C PRO A 77 -13.11 -0.37 -1.95
N ARG A 78 -12.46 0.46 -2.78
CA ARG A 78 -11.98 1.79 -2.35
C ARG A 78 -13.08 2.72 -1.84
N ALA A 79 -14.32 2.50 -2.30
CA ALA A 79 -15.49 3.24 -1.88
C ALA A 79 -16.15 2.69 -0.61
N ALA A 80 -15.68 1.54 -0.09
CA ALA A 80 -16.19 1.03 1.18
C ALA A 80 -15.71 1.98 2.30
N PRO A 81 -16.64 2.53 3.11
CA PRO A 81 -16.24 3.28 4.27
C PRO A 81 -15.42 2.37 5.18
N LEU A 82 -14.20 2.82 5.53
CA LEU A 82 -13.43 2.13 6.55
C LEU A 82 -14.20 2.22 7.86
N GLU A 83 -14.41 1.08 8.52
CA GLU A 83 -14.99 1.06 9.86
C GLU A 83 -14.07 1.89 10.76
N LYS A 84 -14.60 2.99 11.29
CA LYS A 84 -13.87 3.83 12.23
C LYS A 84 -13.92 3.13 13.57
N ALA A 85 -12.76 2.66 14.04
CA ALA A 85 -12.63 1.95 15.32
C ALA A 85 -13.08 2.75 16.56
N GLY A 86 -13.40 4.04 16.42
CA GLY A 86 -13.95 4.89 17.49
C GLY A 86 -15.33 5.48 17.20
N ALA A 87 -16.08 4.94 16.24
CA ALA A 87 -17.45 5.40 15.98
C ALA A 87 -18.35 5.11 17.19
N GLY A 88 -18.88 6.16 17.82
CA GLY A 88 -19.78 6.03 18.98
C GLY A 88 -19.09 6.03 20.34
N LEU A 89 -17.76 6.17 20.38
CA LEU A 89 -17.04 6.43 21.63
C LEU A 89 -17.24 7.88 22.06
N SER A 90 -17.34 8.09 23.38
CA SER A 90 -17.30 9.41 23.99
C SER A 90 -15.91 10.04 23.87
N ASP A 91 -15.84 11.36 23.94
CA ASP A 91 -14.55 12.09 23.83
C ASP A 91 -13.52 11.61 24.86
N LEU A 92 -13.97 11.25 26.07
CA LEU A 92 -13.10 10.72 27.13
C LEU A 92 -12.54 9.32 26.80
N GLU A 93 -13.35 8.45 26.18
CA GLU A 93 -12.88 7.13 25.72
C GLU A 93 -11.88 7.27 24.57
N ILE A 94 -12.08 8.26 23.70
CA ILE A 94 -11.14 8.59 22.62
C ILE A 94 -9.81 9.10 23.20
N GLU A 95 -9.85 9.99 24.18
CA GLU A 95 -8.65 10.48 24.88
C GLU A 95 -7.89 9.35 25.58
N LEU A 96 -8.59 8.46 26.28
CA LEU A 96 -7.98 7.30 26.94
C LEU A 96 -7.28 6.38 25.93
N LEU A 97 -7.94 6.08 24.81
CA LEU A 97 -7.35 5.28 23.73
C LEU A 97 -6.14 5.96 23.10
N ALA A 98 -6.16 7.29 22.96
CA ALA A 98 -5.02 8.04 22.44
C ALA A 98 -3.80 7.89 23.36
N TYR A 99 -3.99 8.00 24.68
CA TYR A 99 -2.92 7.78 25.65
C TYR A 99 -2.38 6.35 25.63
N GLU A 100 -3.26 5.36 25.52
CA GLU A 100 -2.86 3.95 25.43
C GLU A 100 -2.02 3.68 24.17
N ILE A 101 -2.46 4.18 23.02
CA ILE A 101 -1.72 4.07 21.75
C ILE A 101 -0.34 4.73 21.88
N GLU A 102 -0.27 5.93 22.45
CA GLU A 102 0.98 6.64 22.64
C GLU A 102 1.96 5.86 23.53
N ALA A 103 1.47 5.31 24.65
CA ALA A 103 2.26 4.49 25.56
C ALA A 103 2.78 3.22 24.86
N HIS A 104 1.92 2.54 24.10
CA HIS A 104 2.29 1.35 23.35
C HIS A 104 3.32 1.64 22.25
N LEU A 105 3.20 2.76 21.53
CA LEU A 105 4.17 3.18 20.52
C LEU A 105 5.53 3.52 21.15
N LYS A 106 5.54 4.24 22.28
CA LYS A 106 6.76 4.53 23.04
C LYS A 106 7.45 3.25 23.50
N TRP A 107 6.69 2.30 24.02
CA TRP A 107 7.22 0.99 24.43
C TRP A 107 7.80 0.20 23.25
N LYS A 108 7.11 0.15 22.11
CA LYS A 108 7.60 -0.49 20.89
C LYS A 108 8.89 0.18 20.38
N ALA A 109 8.95 1.49 20.38
CA ALA A 109 10.15 2.23 19.99
C ALA A 109 11.33 1.92 20.91
N HIS A 110 11.09 1.85 22.22
CA HIS A 110 12.11 1.46 23.19
C HIS A 110 12.58 0.01 22.98
N LYS A 111 11.67 -0.93 22.73
CA LYS A 111 12.04 -2.32 22.38
C LYS A 111 12.87 -2.40 21.10
N ALA A 112 12.45 -1.70 20.05
CA ALA A 112 13.19 -1.66 18.79
C ALA A 112 14.59 -1.06 18.98
N ALA A 113 14.73 0.00 19.79
CA ALA A 113 16.01 0.60 20.11
C ALA A 113 16.93 -0.36 20.90
N GLN A 114 16.37 -1.14 21.83
CA GLN A 114 17.13 -2.18 22.55
C GLN A 114 17.56 -3.33 21.64
N GLU A 115 16.72 -3.73 20.68
CA GLU A 115 17.05 -4.76 19.69
C GLU A 115 18.15 -4.27 18.74
N SER A 116 18.06 -3.04 18.22
CA SER A 116 19.10 -2.44 17.39
C SER A 116 20.41 -2.19 18.16
N GLY A 117 20.31 -1.84 19.44
CA GLY A 117 21.47 -1.69 20.33
C GLY A 117 22.15 -3.03 20.62
N ARG A 118 21.40 -4.13 20.71
CA ARG A 118 21.93 -5.49 20.85
C ARG A 118 22.59 -5.98 19.57
N GLU A 119 22.05 -5.66 18.39
CA GLU A 119 22.73 -5.95 17.11
C GLU A 119 24.02 -5.14 16.95
N SER A 120 24.04 -3.87 17.35
CA SER A 120 25.24 -3.04 17.34
C SER A 120 26.30 -3.52 18.35
N ALA A 121 25.89 -4.00 19.53
CA ALA A 121 26.79 -4.62 20.50
C ALA A 121 27.32 -6.00 20.06
N ARG A 122 26.58 -6.73 19.22
CA ARG A 122 26.99 -8.02 18.63
C ARG A 122 27.87 -7.84 17.39
N ALA A 123 27.79 -6.69 16.73
CA ALA A 123 28.61 -6.29 15.59
C ALA A 123 29.85 -5.45 15.99
N ALA A 124 30.16 -5.32 17.28
CA ALA A 124 31.47 -4.88 17.68
C ALA A 124 32.49 -5.91 17.16
N PRO A 125 33.50 -5.54 16.34
CA PRO A 125 34.55 -6.47 16.00
C PRO A 125 35.15 -6.95 17.31
N ALA A 126 35.25 -8.28 17.48
CA ALA A 126 36.05 -8.84 18.56
C ALA A 126 37.43 -8.22 18.45
N LEU A 127 37.70 -7.21 19.29
CA LEU A 127 39.00 -6.57 19.39
C LEU A 127 39.95 -7.69 19.79
N THR A 128 40.69 -8.21 18.81
CA THR A 128 41.84 -9.05 19.08
C THR A 128 42.69 -8.26 20.07
N PRO A 129 43.07 -8.84 21.21
CA PRO A 129 43.76 -8.09 22.25
C PRO A 129 45.07 -7.58 21.65
N VAL A 130 45.15 -6.27 21.41
CA VAL A 130 46.36 -5.63 20.91
C VAL A 130 47.46 -5.91 21.94
N PRO A 131 48.60 -6.51 21.53
CA PRO A 131 49.67 -6.80 22.46
C PRO A 131 50.21 -5.49 23.03
N SER A 132 49.98 -5.29 24.33
CA SER A 132 50.55 -4.18 25.07
C SER A 132 51.98 -4.54 25.45
N ARG A 133 52.94 -3.69 25.07
CA ARG A 133 54.37 -3.83 25.44
C ARG A 133 54.57 -4.00 26.94
N THR A 134 53.69 -3.43 27.77
CA THR A 134 53.70 -3.57 29.22
C THR A 134 53.33 -5.00 29.64
N LYS A 135 52.28 -5.58 29.03
CA LYS A 135 51.88 -6.98 29.29
C LYS A 135 52.99 -7.95 28.88
N GLU A 136 53.66 -7.71 27.76
CA GLU A 136 54.78 -8.53 27.32
C GLU A 136 55.99 -8.46 28.27
N LYS A 137 56.33 -7.27 28.78
CA LYS A 137 57.38 -7.12 29.80
C LYS A 137 57.06 -7.89 31.08
N ILE A 138 55.82 -7.83 31.54
CA ILE A 138 55.36 -8.57 32.72
C ILE A 138 55.47 -10.08 32.48
N ILE A 139 54.96 -10.58 31.35
CA ILE A 139 55.05 -12.01 31.00
C ILE A 139 56.51 -12.47 30.92
N ARG A 140 57.40 -11.66 30.33
CA ARG A 140 58.83 -11.98 30.25
C ARG A 140 59.50 -12.02 31.62
N ALA A 141 59.16 -11.09 32.51
CA ALA A 141 59.68 -11.06 33.87
C ALA A 141 59.22 -12.29 34.68
N LEU A 142 57.97 -12.72 34.50
CA LEU A 142 57.42 -13.91 35.16
C LEU A 142 58.06 -15.20 34.64
N ARG A 143 58.26 -15.34 33.33
CA ARG A 143 58.93 -16.51 32.72
C ARG A 143 60.42 -16.65 33.08
N LYS A 144 61.07 -15.55 33.47
CA LYS A 144 62.48 -15.56 33.87
C LYS A 144 62.66 -15.95 35.36
N LYS A 145 61.56 -16.02 36.12
CA LYS A 145 61.56 -16.26 37.56
C LYS A 145 61.24 -17.72 37.94
N THR A 146 61.03 -18.56 36.93
CA THR A 146 61.03 -20.03 36.97
C THR A 146 62.31 -20.53 36.35
#